data_AF-K7A875-F1
#
_entry.id   AF-K7A875-F1
#
_cell.length_a   1.000
_cell.length_b   1.000
_cell.length_c   1.000
_cell.angle_alpha   90.00
_cell.angle_beta   90.00
_cell.angle_gamma   90.00
#
_symmetry.space_group_name_H-M   'P 1'
#
loop_
_entity.id
_entity.type
_entity.pdbx_description
1 polymer ?
#
loop_
_entity_poly.entity_id
_entity_poly.type
_entity_poly.pdbx_seq_one_letter_code
_entity_poly.pdbx_strand_id
1 'polypeptide(L)'
;MATATCWQCGKHLTHIITPVSRREECSACHYDIHACKMCLYFDGRNRTGCDEERAELVVDRERANFCEYYALSNQAFDDKKLHKQRQAKAQLAALFGDDSLDNEQATIDQRSVSDNAHGIDKQSEETPAQAAERKLHDLLNQ
;
A
#
# COMPACT_ATOMS: atom_id res chain seq x y z
N MET A 1 -4.35 -14.89 -4.76
CA MET A 1 -4.23 -13.41 -4.73
C MET A 1 -2.81 -13.06 -4.35
N ALA A 2 -2.25 -12.02 -4.97
CA ALA A 2 -0.89 -11.58 -4.75
C ALA A 2 -0.81 -10.51 -3.66
N THR A 3 0.41 -10.28 -3.17
CA THR A 3 0.76 -9.19 -2.25
C THR A 3 1.89 -8.37 -2.86
N ALA A 4 1.89 -7.07 -2.64
CA ALA A 4 2.96 -6.17 -3.08
C ALA A 4 3.08 -4.97 -2.14
N THR A 5 4.16 -4.23 -2.27
CA THR A 5 4.33 -2.95 -1.56
C THR A 5 4.28 -1.83 -2.58
N CYS A 6 3.40 -0.84 -2.36
CA CYS A 6 3.25 0.29 -3.26
C CYS A 6 4.58 1.02 -3.45
N TRP A 7 5.03 1.16 -4.69
CA TRP A 7 6.29 1.81 -5.04
C TRP A 7 6.40 3.27 -4.57
N GLN A 8 5.26 3.96 -4.46
CA GLN A 8 5.23 5.38 -4.14
C GLN A 8 5.14 5.66 -2.64
N CYS A 9 4.19 5.01 -1.93
CA CYS A 9 3.93 5.32 -0.52
C CYS A 9 4.39 4.23 0.47
N GLY A 10 4.81 3.06 -0.01
CA GLY A 10 5.25 1.96 0.86
C GLY A 10 4.11 1.19 1.52
N LYS A 11 2.84 1.47 1.21
CA LYS A 11 1.70 0.71 1.74
C LYS A 11 1.81 -0.76 1.32
N HIS A 12 1.67 -1.67 2.28
CA HIS A 12 1.52 -3.10 2.01
C HIS A 12 0.11 -3.37 1.45
N LEU A 13 0.07 -3.94 0.26
CA LEU A 13 -1.14 -4.24 -0.50
C LEU A 13 -1.37 -5.75 -0.47
N THR A 14 -2.52 -6.14 0.05
CA THR A 14 -2.96 -7.53 0.14
C THR A 14 -4.12 -7.78 -0.81
N HIS A 15 -4.40 -9.05 -1.11
CA HIS A 15 -5.56 -9.45 -1.90
C HIS A 15 -5.61 -8.93 -3.34
N ILE A 16 -4.45 -8.66 -3.97
CA ILE A 16 -4.43 -8.24 -5.37
C ILE A 16 -4.85 -9.41 -6.27
N ILE A 17 -5.84 -9.18 -7.12
CA ILE A 17 -6.30 -10.15 -8.11
C ILE A 17 -5.30 -10.18 -9.27
N THR A 18 -4.92 -11.39 -9.71
CA THR A 18 -3.99 -11.59 -10.82
C THR A 18 -4.72 -12.27 -12.00
N PRO A 19 -4.48 -11.84 -13.26
CA PRO A 19 -3.59 -10.75 -13.66
C PRO A 19 -4.09 -9.38 -13.16
N VAL A 20 -3.16 -8.50 -12.82
CA VAL A 20 -3.47 -7.20 -12.20
C VAL A 20 -4.28 -6.35 -13.17
N SER A 21 -5.46 -5.91 -12.75
CA SER A 21 -6.28 -4.99 -13.53
C SER A 21 -5.53 -3.69 -13.81
N ARG A 22 -5.70 -3.13 -15.02
CA ARG A 22 -5.15 -1.80 -15.35
C ARG A 22 -5.78 -0.65 -14.54
N ARG A 23 -6.89 -0.92 -13.86
CA ARG A 23 -7.59 0.02 -12.96
C ARG A 23 -7.27 -0.24 -11.48
N GLU A 24 -6.38 -1.20 -11.22
CA GLU A 24 -5.98 -1.49 -9.85
C GLU A 24 -5.11 -0.34 -9.34
N GLU A 25 -5.49 0.24 -8.20
CA GLU A 25 -4.83 1.38 -7.58
C GLU A 25 -4.44 1.07 -6.13
N CYS A 26 -3.39 1.73 -5.64
CA CYS A 26 -3.05 1.70 -4.23
C CYS A 26 -4.16 2.36 -3.39
N SER A 27 -4.68 1.66 -2.39
CA SER A 27 -5.74 2.16 -1.51
C SER A 27 -5.35 3.35 -0.62
N ALA A 28 -4.08 3.74 -0.60
CA ALA A 28 -3.56 4.82 0.25
C ALA A 28 -3.16 6.07 -0.55
N CYS A 29 -2.53 5.90 -1.72
CA CYS A 29 -2.05 7.02 -2.53
C CYS A 29 -2.64 7.07 -3.94
N HIS A 30 -3.54 6.16 -4.29
CA HIS A 30 -4.23 6.11 -5.59
C HIS A 30 -3.33 5.99 -6.82
N TYR A 31 -2.06 5.63 -6.63
CA TYR A 31 -1.18 5.32 -7.75
C TYR A 31 -1.52 3.98 -8.36
N ASP A 32 -1.44 3.91 -9.69
CA ASP A 32 -1.69 2.71 -10.48
C ASP A 32 -0.75 1.57 -10.07
N ILE A 33 -1.32 0.38 -9.84
CA ILE A 33 -0.56 -0.85 -9.59
C ILE A 33 -0.05 -1.43 -10.92
N HIS A 34 -0.85 -1.38 -11.98
CA HIS A 34 -0.40 -1.80 -13.33
C HIS A 34 0.43 -0.71 -14.01
N ALA A 35 1.51 -0.29 -13.35
CA ALA A 35 2.47 0.69 -13.86
C ALA A 35 3.86 0.07 -13.95
N CYS A 36 4.73 0.61 -14.82
CA CYS A 36 6.10 0.10 -14.93
C CYS A 36 6.82 0.10 -13.58
N LYS A 37 6.63 1.13 -12.74
CA LYS A 37 7.23 1.19 -11.39
C LYS A 37 6.90 0.00 -10.48
N MET A 38 5.82 -0.73 -10.75
CA MET A 38 5.41 -1.93 -10.00
C MET A 38 5.75 -3.24 -10.72
N CYS A 39 6.31 -3.17 -11.93
CA CYS A 39 6.61 -4.34 -12.74
C CYS A 39 7.94 -4.99 -12.28
N LEU A 40 8.00 -6.32 -12.32
CA LEU A 40 9.20 -7.12 -12.05
C LEU A 40 10.34 -6.81 -13.02
N TYR A 41 10.00 -6.51 -14.28
CA TYR A 41 10.96 -6.25 -15.36
C TYR A 41 11.39 -4.78 -15.44
N PHE A 42 10.92 -3.92 -14.54
CA PHE A 42 11.27 -2.51 -14.58
C PHE A 42 12.69 -2.28 -14.09
N ASP A 43 13.56 -1.80 -14.98
CA ASP A 43 14.88 -1.30 -14.63
C ASP A 43 15.02 0.17 -15.02
N GLY A 44 15.02 1.04 -14.00
CA GLY A 44 15.23 2.48 -14.21
C GLY A 44 16.65 2.87 -14.68
N ARG A 45 17.61 1.94 -14.72
CA ARG A 45 18.98 2.17 -15.22
C ARG A 45 19.12 1.80 -16.69
N ASN A 46 18.24 0.93 -17.20
CA ASN A 46 18.20 0.56 -18.59
C ASN A 46 17.69 1.73 -19.46
N ARG A 47 18.23 1.87 -20.67
CA ARG A 47 17.84 2.91 -21.64
C ARG A 47 16.35 2.84 -22.00
N THR A 48 15.81 1.64 -22.16
CA THR A 48 14.37 1.42 -22.43
C THR A 48 13.54 1.53 -21.15
N GLY A 49 14.16 1.34 -19.99
CA GLY A 49 13.48 1.28 -18.71
C GLY A 49 12.84 -0.09 -18.40
N CYS A 50 13.18 -1.14 -19.17
CA CYS A 50 12.59 -2.47 -19.05
C CYS A 50 13.60 -3.54 -19.47
N ASP A 51 13.69 -4.63 -18.72
CA ASP A 51 14.57 -5.78 -19.00
C ASP A 51 13.95 -6.81 -19.95
N GLU A 52 12.64 -6.69 -20.23
CA GLU A 52 11.98 -7.49 -21.28
C GLU A 52 12.17 -6.82 -22.65
N GLU A 53 12.98 -7.44 -23.52
CA GLU A 53 13.35 -6.90 -24.83
C GLU A 53 12.16 -6.75 -25.79
N ARG A 54 11.14 -7.60 -25.66
CA ARG A 54 9.94 -7.55 -26.50
C ARG A 54 8.87 -6.60 -25.98
N ALA A 55 9.07 -6.02 -24.80
CA ALA A 55 8.11 -5.08 -24.23
C ALA A 55 8.10 -3.77 -25.01
N GLU A 56 6.89 -3.22 -25.18
CA GLU A 56 6.72 -1.90 -25.77
C GLU A 56 7.31 -0.81 -24.87
N LEU A 57 7.81 0.27 -25.48
CA LEU A 57 8.33 1.40 -24.73
C LEU A 57 7.18 2.18 -24.08
N VAL A 58 7.13 2.15 -22.75
CA VAL A 58 6.20 2.97 -21.97
C VAL A 58 6.87 4.30 -21.60
N VAL A 59 6.29 5.41 -22.07
CA VAL A 59 6.79 6.77 -21.80
C VAL A 59 6.54 7.17 -20.35
N ASP A 60 5.27 7.12 -19.93
CA ASP A 60 4.87 7.38 -18.55
C ASP A 60 4.89 6.09 -17.75
N ARG A 61 5.96 5.93 -16.96
CA ARG A 61 6.25 4.70 -16.21
C ARG A 61 5.52 4.64 -14.87
N GLU A 62 4.90 5.75 -14.46
CA GLU A 62 4.24 5.90 -13.16
C GLU A 62 2.72 5.70 -13.25
N ARG A 63 2.17 5.68 -14.46
CA ARG A 63 0.75 5.47 -14.74
C ARG A 63 0.43 4.09 -15.31
N ALA A 64 -0.86 3.77 -15.26
CA ALA A 64 -1.44 2.59 -15.87
C ALA A 64 -1.05 2.47 -17.35
N ASN A 65 -0.58 1.30 -17.75
CA ASN A 65 -0.20 1.02 -19.14
C ASN A 65 -0.83 -0.28 -19.67
N PHE A 66 -0.52 -0.60 -20.92
CA PHE A 66 -1.08 -1.71 -21.67
C PHE A 66 -0.05 -2.82 -21.91
N CYS A 67 1.08 -2.80 -21.19
CA CYS A 67 2.17 -3.73 -21.43
C CYS A 67 1.72 -5.17 -21.13
N GLU A 68 1.71 -6.01 -22.16
CA GLU A 68 1.30 -7.42 -22.04
C GLU A 68 2.30 -8.27 -21.22
N TYR A 69 3.53 -7.77 -21.08
CA TYR A 69 4.61 -8.40 -20.30
C TYR A 69 4.60 -7.99 -18.83
N TYR A 70 3.59 -7.23 -18.37
CA TYR A 70 3.52 -6.81 -16.99
C TYR A 70 3.46 -8.01 -16.04
N ALA A 71 4.35 -8.02 -15.05
CA ALA A 71 4.33 -8.94 -13.92
C ALA A 71 4.50 -8.15 -12.62
N LEU A 72 3.61 -8.35 -11.66
CA LEU A 72 3.66 -7.62 -10.39
C LEU A 72 4.92 -7.99 -9.59
N SER A 73 5.69 -6.98 -9.20
CA SER A 73 6.86 -7.13 -8.32
C SER A 73 6.47 -7.08 -6.84
N ASN A 74 7.11 -7.91 -6.03
CA ASN A 74 7.06 -7.82 -4.57
C ASN A 74 8.13 -6.89 -3.97
N GLN A 75 9.04 -6.35 -4.80
CA GLN A 75 10.19 -5.55 -4.40
C GLN A 75 10.22 -4.16 -5.07
N ALA A 76 9.07 -3.67 -5.54
CA ALA A 76 8.96 -2.37 -6.22
C ALA A 76 9.28 -1.16 -5.33
N PHE A 77 9.18 -1.30 -4.01
CA PHE A 77 9.34 -0.21 -3.06
C PHE A 77 10.77 -0.11 -2.51
N ASP A 78 11.34 1.10 -2.54
CA ASP A 78 12.65 1.41 -1.96
C ASP A 78 12.49 2.39 -0.78
N ASP A 79 12.54 1.84 0.43
CA ASP A 79 12.40 2.59 1.67
C ASP A 79 13.52 3.62 1.88
N LYS A 80 14.75 3.31 1.46
CA LYS A 80 15.88 4.24 1.56
C LYS A 80 15.65 5.46 0.69
N LYS A 81 15.06 5.27 -0.49
CA LYS A 81 14.68 6.38 -1.38
C LYS A 81 13.60 7.25 -0.77
N LEU A 82 12.57 6.66 -0.15
CA LEU A 82 11.50 7.41 0.51
C LEU A 82 12.04 8.24 1.68
N HIS A 83 12.86 7.66 2.55
CA HIS A 83 13.47 8.39 3.66
C HIS A 83 14.32 9.56 3.19
N LYS A 84 15.14 9.38 2.15
CA LYS A 84 15.93 10.47 1.55
C LYS A 84 15.04 11.57 0.97
N GLN A 85 13.94 11.21 0.30
CA GLN A 85 12.99 12.18 -0.24
C GLN A 85 12.36 13.01 0.88
N ARG A 86 11.90 12.37 1.95
CA ARG A 86 11.32 13.04 3.13
C ARG A 86 12.33 13.98 3.79
N GLN A 87 13.56 13.52 4.00
CA GLN A 87 14.64 14.34 4.55
C GLN A 87 14.94 15.55 3.66
N ALA A 88 15.03 15.37 2.34
CA ALA A 88 15.26 16.46 1.40
C ALA A 88 14.11 17.48 1.41
N LYS A 89 12.85 17.03 1.47
CA LYS A 89 11.67 17.90 1.58
C LYS A 89 11.73 18.74 2.88
N ALA A 90 12.03 18.11 4.00
CA ALA A 90 12.15 18.80 5.29
C ALA A 90 13.30 19.82 5.30
N GLN A 91 14.44 19.46 4.72
CA GLN A 91 15.58 20.38 4.58
C GLN A 91 15.22 21.58 3.70
N LEU A 92 14.53 21.37 2.58
CA LEU A 92 14.07 22.47 1.72
C LEU A 92 13.09 23.40 2.44
N ALA A 93 12.11 22.85 3.16
CA ALA A 93 11.15 23.64 3.92
C ALA A 93 11.84 24.55 4.96
N ALA A 94 12.84 24.02 5.67
CA ALA A 94 13.65 24.78 6.62
C ALA A 94 14.44 25.94 5.97
N LEU A 95 14.87 25.80 4.71
CA LEU A 95 15.57 26.88 3.99
C LEU A 95 14.64 28.05 3.63
N PHE A 96 13.35 27.79 3.47
CA PHE A 96 12.36 28.80 3.09
C PHE A 96 11.47 29.27 4.25
N GLY A 97 11.68 28.75 5.47
CA GLY A 97 10.90 29.13 6.65
C GLY A 97 9.47 28.60 6.65
N ASP A 98 9.22 27.50 5.95
CA ASP A 98 7.91 26.83 5.92
C ASP A 98 7.88 25.74 7.01
N ASP A 99 7.27 26.04 8.16
CA ASP A 99 7.19 25.14 9.33
C ASP A 99 6.07 24.08 9.20
N SER A 100 5.60 23.80 7.98
CA SER A 100 4.55 22.81 7.71
C SER A 100 5.09 21.38 7.81
N LEU A 101 5.19 20.87 9.04
CA LEU A 101 5.62 19.50 9.31
C LEU A 101 4.49 18.49 9.10
N ASP A 102 4.65 17.64 8.09
CA ASP A 102 4.08 16.29 8.06
C ASP A 102 4.74 15.46 9.19
N ASN A 103 4.37 15.76 10.45
CA ASN A 103 4.89 15.12 11.67
C ASN A 103 3.96 13.99 12.17
N GLU A 104 3.52 13.13 11.26
CA GLU A 104 2.88 11.87 11.62
C GLU A 104 3.59 10.73 10.87
N GLN A 105 3.81 9.60 11.55
CA GLN A 105 4.43 8.36 11.04
C GLN A 105 5.98 8.25 11.07
N ALA A 106 6.60 8.63 12.18
CA ALA A 106 7.93 8.11 12.56
C ALA A 106 7.95 7.28 13.87
N THR A 107 6.78 6.89 14.41
CA THR A 107 6.69 6.21 15.72
C THR A 107 6.18 4.76 15.68
N ILE A 108 5.89 4.20 14.51
CA ILE A 108 5.44 2.80 14.37
C ILE A 108 6.59 1.98 13.79
N ASP A 109 7.65 1.68 14.54
CA ASP A 109 8.54 0.54 14.20
C ASP A 109 9.54 0.20 15.32
N GLN A 110 9.11 0.33 16.58
CA GLN A 110 9.80 -0.30 17.70
C GLN A 110 8.78 -0.87 18.68
N ARG A 111 8.29 -2.09 18.41
CA ARG A 111 7.83 -3.06 19.43
C ARG A 111 7.47 -4.40 18.79
N SER A 112 8.46 -5.28 18.72
CA SER A 112 8.34 -6.73 18.91
C SER A 112 9.33 -7.03 20.06
N VAL A 113 9.11 -7.83 21.10
CA VAL A 113 8.12 -8.84 21.53
C VAL A 113 8.17 -8.84 23.07
N SER A 114 7.06 -9.04 23.77
CA SER A 114 7.03 -9.78 25.04
C SER A 114 5.60 -10.12 25.42
N ASP A 115 5.35 -11.42 25.50
CA ASP A 115 4.18 -12.03 26.10
C ASP A 115 3.97 -11.51 27.54
N ASN A 116 2.76 -11.09 27.85
CA ASN A 116 2.15 -11.42 29.14
C ASN A 116 0.64 -11.21 29.10
N ALA A 117 -0.07 -12.27 29.47
CA ALA A 117 -1.51 -12.30 29.65
C ALA A 117 -1.91 -11.52 30.91
N HIS A 118 -2.83 -10.56 30.78
CA HIS A 118 -3.77 -10.25 31.85
C HIS A 118 -5.04 -9.62 31.28
N GLY A 119 -6.19 -10.18 31.68
CA GLY A 119 -7.50 -9.94 31.10
C GLY A 119 -8.01 -8.52 31.29
N ILE A 120 -8.82 -8.07 30.33
CA ILE A 120 -9.64 -6.87 30.43
C ILE A 120 -11.01 -7.20 29.84
N ASP A 121 -12.03 -7.02 30.67
CA ASP A 121 -13.45 -7.22 30.39
C ASP A 121 -13.91 -6.49 29.11
N LYS A 122 -14.51 -7.25 28.21
CA LYS A 122 -15.19 -6.75 27.01
C LYS A 122 -16.64 -6.43 27.39
N GLN A 123 -16.94 -5.18 27.73
CA GLN A 123 -18.33 -4.70 27.67
C GLN A 123 -18.69 -4.57 26.19
N SER A 124 -19.37 -5.58 25.67
CA SER A 124 -19.93 -5.62 24.33
C SER A 124 -21.18 -4.74 24.27
N GLU A 125 -21.07 -3.55 23.69
CA GLU A 125 -22.25 -2.84 23.22
C GLU A 125 -22.86 -3.63 22.06
N GLU A 126 -23.97 -4.32 22.33
CA GLU A 126 -24.75 -5.02 21.30
C GLU A 126 -25.25 -4.00 20.29
N THR A 127 -24.95 -4.24 19.01
CA THR A 127 -25.48 -3.40 17.94
C THR A 127 -27.00 -3.60 17.83
N PRO A 128 -27.77 -2.60 17.35
CA PRO A 128 -29.21 -2.74 17.15
C PRO A 128 -29.60 -3.92 16.23
N ALA A 129 -28.71 -4.29 15.30
CA ALA A 129 -28.89 -5.45 14.43
C ALA A 129 -28.84 -6.77 15.22
N GLN A 130 -27.88 -6.93 16.14
CA GLN A 130 -27.74 -8.13 16.96
C GLN A 130 -28.93 -8.31 17.92
N ALA A 131 -29.47 -7.21 18.46
CA ALA A 131 -30.68 -7.26 19.29
C ALA A 131 -31.92 -7.70 18.50
N ALA A 132 -32.04 -7.27 17.24
CA ALA A 132 -33.14 -7.69 16.35
C ALA A 132 -33.05 -9.18 16.01
N GLU A 133 -31.85 -9.69 15.73
CA GLU A 133 -31.61 -11.10 15.42
C GLU A 133 -31.95 -12.03 16.61
N ARG A 134 -31.54 -11.66 17.83
CA ARG A 134 -31.89 -12.43 19.04
C ARG A 134 -33.40 -12.50 19.25
N LYS A 135 -34.08 -11.36 19.08
CA LYS A 135 -35.54 -11.29 19.23
C LYS A 135 -36.27 -12.14 18.18
N LEU A 136 -35.72 -12.22 16.96
CA LEU A 136 -36.29 -13.06 15.91
C LEU A 136 -36.14 -14.55 16.26
N HIS A 137 -35.00 -14.94 16.80
CA HIS A 137 -34.73 -16.32 17.20
C HIS A 137 -35.64 -16.79 18.35
N ASP A 138 -35.91 -15.94 19.33
CA ASP A 138 -36.83 -16.25 20.46
C ASP A 138 -38.29 -16.42 20.02
N LEU A 139 -38.70 -15.77 18.92
CA LEU A 139 -40.05 -15.89 18.36
C LEU A 139 -40.23 -17.17 17.53
N LEU A 140 -39.14 -17.73 16.98
CA LEU A 140 -39.19 -18.89 16.10
C LEU A 140 -39.06 -20.23 16.87
N ASN A 141 -38.60 -20.21 18.11
CA ASN A 141 -38.43 -21.39 18.96
C ASN A 141 -39.52 -21.54 20.05
N GLN A 142 -40.73 -21.00 19.80
CA GLN A 142 -41.93 -21.24 20.60
C GLN A 142 -42.94 -22.12 19.87
#